data_AF-A0A945I3H7-F1
#
_entry.id   AF-A0A945I3H7-F1
#
_cell.length_a   1.000
_cell.length_b   1.000
_cell.length_c   1.000
_cell.angle_alpha   90.00
_cell.angle_beta   90.00
_cell.angle_gamma   90.00
#
_symmetry.space_group_name_H-M   'P 1'
#
loop_
_entity.id
_entity.type
_entity.pdbx_description
1 polymer ?
#
loop_
_entity_poly.entity_id
_entity_poly.type
_entity_poly.pdbx_seq_one_letter_code
_entity_poly.pdbx_strand_id
1 'polypeptide(L)' 'MSAPECIKTSAKQLEFLTKLVEEAEQCADPERMTLLYGMAKDETDNLSKSLRQYLSRKLPSHKIGQKSAA' A
#
# COMPACT_ATOMS: atom_id res chain seq x y z
N MET A 1 4.52 19.06 -15.37
CA MET A 1 4.78 17.62 -15.57
C MET A 1 3.68 16.85 -14.83
N SER A 2 2.99 15.92 -15.50
CA SER A 2 2.00 15.05 -14.86
C SER A 2 2.70 14.01 -13.97
N ALA A 3 2.12 13.71 -12.80
CA ALA A 3 2.61 12.62 -11.96
C ALA A 3 2.62 11.31 -12.77
N PRO A 4 3.68 10.48 -12.66
CA PRO A 4 3.70 9.15 -13.26
C PRO A 4 2.45 8.36 -12.90
N GLU A 5 1.89 7.62 -13.86
CA GLU A 5 0.64 6.87 -13.67
C GLU A 5 0.69 5.93 -12.45
N CYS A 6 1.86 5.35 -12.14
CA CYS A 6 2.03 4.54 -10.93
C CYS A 6 1.77 5.33 -9.63
N ILE A 7 2.17 6.61 -9.56
CA ILE A 7 1.96 7.46 -8.38
C ILE A 7 0.47 7.81 -8.26
N LYS A 8 -0.21 8.09 -9.37
CA LYS A 8 -1.66 8.34 -9.38
C LYS A 8 -2.44 7.11 -8.94
N THR A 9 -2.06 5.94 -9.42
CA THR A 9 -2.67 4.66 -9.01
C THR A 9 -2.42 4.37 -7.54
N SER A 10 -1.19 4.59 -7.05
CA SER A 10 -0.85 4.46 -5.63
C SER A 10 -1.65 5.41 -4.74
N ALA A 11 -1.89 6.66 -5.17
CA ALA A 11 -2.73 7.59 -4.41
C ALA A 11 -4.17 7.10 -4.28
N LYS A 12 -4.76 6.59 -5.37
CA LYS A 12 -6.11 6.00 -5.34
C LYS A 12 -6.18 4.75 -4.45
N GLN A 13 -5.14 3.90 -4.48
CA GLN A 13 -5.06 2.73 -3.60
C GLN A 13 -4.93 3.12 -2.14
N LEU A 14 -4.22 4.21 -1.81
CA LEU A 14 -4.17 4.75 -0.46
C LEU A 14 -5.54 5.26 0.00
N GLU A 15 -6.27 5.99 -0.82
CA GLU A 15 -7.63 6.43 -0.50
C GLU A 15 -8.57 5.25 -0.24
N PHE A 16 -8.44 4.18 -1.03
CA PHE A 16 -9.20 2.94 -0.81
C PHE A 16 -8.83 2.27 0.51
N LEU A 17 -7.53 2.13 0.80
CA LEU A 17 -7.02 1.56 2.04
C LEU A 17 -7.51 2.33 3.27
N THR A 18 -7.48 3.66 3.23
CA THR A 18 -7.99 4.50 4.33
C THR A 18 -9.46 4.20 4.61
N LYS A 19 -10.30 4.14 3.58
CA LYS A 19 -11.73 3.80 3.74
C LYS A 19 -11.95 2.41 4.33
N LEU A 20 -11.12 1.46 3.94
CA LEU A 20 -11.20 0.08 4.39
C LEU A 20 -10.83 -0.05 5.88
N VAL A 21 -9.83 0.71 6.32
CA VAL A 21 -9.46 0.82 7.74
C VAL A 21 -10.53 1.55 8.54
N GLU A 22 -11.05 2.68 8.04
CA GLU A 22 -12.16 3.41 8.69
C GLU A 22 -13.41 2.54 8.85
N GLU A 23 -13.77 1.75 7.82
CA GLU A 23 -14.88 0.79 7.92
C GLU A 23 -14.61 -0.30 8.95
N ALA A 24 -13.37 -0.80 9.04
CA ALA A 24 -12.98 -1.78 10.04
C ALA A 24 -13.07 -1.21 11.46
N GLU A 25 -12.59 0.01 11.69
CA GLU A 25 -12.62 0.69 12.99
C GLU A 25 -14.04 0.98 13.48
N GLN A 26 -14.98 1.21 12.56
CA GLN A 26 -16.39 1.44 12.86
C GLN A 26 -17.21 0.14 12.93
N CYS A 27 -16.61 -1.00 12.61
CA CYS A 27 -17.31 -2.27 12.55
C CYS A 27 -17.51 -2.87 13.95
N ALA A 28 -18.77 -3.02 14.36
CA ALA A 28 -19.11 -3.66 15.64
C ALA A 28 -19.02 -5.19 15.60
N ASP A 29 -18.97 -5.79 14.40
CA ASP A 29 -18.85 -7.24 14.19
C ASP A 29 -17.36 -7.63 14.11
N PRO A 30 -16.83 -8.41 15.07
CA PRO A 30 -15.43 -8.81 15.10
C PRO A 30 -14.98 -9.64 13.89
N GLU A 31 -15.86 -10.48 13.32
CA GLU A 31 -15.53 -11.29 12.15
C GLU A 31 -15.37 -10.43 10.91
N ARG A 32 -16.32 -9.50 10.71
CA ARG A 32 -16.27 -8.52 9.62
C ARG A 32 -15.09 -7.55 9.78
N MET A 33 -14.81 -7.08 10.99
CA MET A 33 -13.64 -6.25 11.29
C MET A 33 -12.34 -6.98 10.91
N THR A 34 -12.21 -8.26 11.28
CA THR A 34 -11.04 -9.08 10.95
C THR A 34 -10.87 -9.25 9.43
N LEU A 35 -11.98 -9.47 8.71
CA LEU A 35 -11.97 -9.56 7.25
C LEU A 35 -11.50 -8.25 6.61
N LEU A 36 -12.03 -7.11 7.05
CA LEU A 36 -11.65 -5.79 6.54
C LEU A 36 -10.17 -5.50 6.80
N TYR A 37 -9.65 -5.74 8.00
CA TYR A 37 -8.21 -5.59 8.24
C TYR A 37 -7.36 -6.55 7.42
N GLY A 38 -7.83 -7.78 7.18
CA GLY A 38 -7.18 -8.72 6.27
C GLY A 38 -7.05 -8.16 4.86
N MET A 39 -8.14 -7.65 4.30
CA MET A 39 -8.15 -7.02 2.98
C MET A 39 -7.24 -5.78 2.93
N ALA A 40 -7.27 -4.93 3.97
CA ALA A 40 -6.40 -3.76 4.05
C ALA A 40 -4.92 -4.13 4.06
N LYS A 41 -4.57 -5.22 4.76
CA LYS A 41 -3.21 -5.74 4.78
C LYS A 41 -2.76 -6.22 3.39
N ASP A 42 -3.57 -7.03 2.72
CA ASP A 42 -3.25 -7.58 1.40
C ASP A 42 -3.05 -6.47 0.36
N GLU A 43 -3.92 -5.45 0.37
CA GLU A 43 -3.80 -4.29 -0.51
C GLU A 43 -2.58 -3.43 -0.18
N THR A 44 -2.22 -3.31 1.10
CA THR A 44 -0.99 -2.61 1.52
C THR A 44 0.26 -3.34 1.01
N ASP A 45 0.29 -4.67 1.11
CA ASP A 45 1.40 -5.49 0.60
C ASP A 45 1.52 -5.38 -0.93
N ASN A 46 0.39 -5.40 -1.64
CA ASN A 46 0.34 -5.20 -3.09
C ASN A 46 0.84 -3.82 -3.52
N LEU A 47 0.43 -2.77 -2.80
CA LEU A 47 0.89 -1.40 -3.05
C LEU A 47 2.40 -1.27 -2.79
N SER A 48 2.90 -1.82 -1.68
CA SER A 48 4.32 -1.85 -1.33
C SER A 48 5.15 -2.56 -2.41
N LYS A 49 4.70 -3.71 -2.88
CA LYS A 49 5.35 -4.47 -3.97
C LYS A 49 5.40 -3.65 -5.27
N SER A 50 4.29 -3.03 -5.65
CA SER A 50 4.18 -2.22 -6.87
C SER A 50 5.10 -1.00 -6.82
N LEU A 51 5.17 -0.31 -5.68
CA LEU A 51 6.06 0.82 -5.47
C LEU A 51 7.54 0.40 -5.52
N ARG A 52 7.92 -0.71 -4.86
CA ARG A 52 9.28 -1.26 -4.93
C ARG A 52 9.67 -1.61 -6.36
N GLN A 53 8.79 -2.25 -7.12
CA GLN A 53 9.02 -2.56 -8.53
C GLN A 53 9.19 -1.29 -9.36
N TYR A 54 8.36 -0.28 -9.16
CA TYR A 54 8.50 0.99 -9.86
C TYR A 54 9.84 1.67 -9.55
N LEU A 55 10.22 1.75 -8.27
CA LEU A 55 11.50 2.30 -7.85
C LEU A 55 12.66 1.51 -8.45
N SER A 56 12.58 0.17 -8.55
CA SER A 56 13.59 -0.71 -9.19
C SER A 56 13.86 -0.45 -10.65
N ARG A 57 12.89 0.12 -11.36
CA ARG A 57 13.06 0.50 -12.76
C ARG A 57 13.61 1.91 -12.92
N LYS A 58 13.57 2.74 -11.86
CA LYS A 58 13.94 4.16 -11.89
C LYS A 58 15.23 4.46 -11.15
N LEU A 59 15.56 3.67 -10.13
CA LEU A 59 16.75 3.84 -9.30
C LEU A 59 17.66 2.63 -9.50
N PRO A 60 18.99 2.83 -9.56
CA PRO A 60 19.92 1.72 -9.53
C PRO A 60 19.73 0.92 -8.23
N SER A 61 19.84 -0.41 -8.36
CA SER A 61 19.39 -1.42 -7.38
C SER A 61 19.85 -1.18 -5.94
N HIS A 62 21.00 -0.51 -5.75
CA HIS A 62 21.56 -0.19 -4.44
C HIS A 62 20.78 0.87 -3.65
N LYS A 63 19.82 1.59 -4.25
CA LYS A 63 19.01 2.61 -3.57
C LYS A 63 17.62 2.12 -3.15
N ILE A 64 17.29 0.85 -3.38
CA ILE A 64 15.93 0.35 -3.18
C ILE A 64 15.97 -0.73 -2.13
N GLY A 65 15.41 -0.42 -0.97
CA GLY A 65 15.33 -1.38 0.11
C GLY A 65 16.68 -1.69 0.76
N GLN A 66 17.59 -0.71 0.87
CA GLN A 66 18.56 -0.75 1.96
C GLN A 66 17.76 -0.80 3.27
N LYS A 67 17.50 -2.01 3.76
CA LYS A 67 17.51 -2.24 5.20
C LYS A 67 18.89 -1.77 5.62
N SER A 68 18.96 -0.63 6.29
CA SER A 68 20.15 -0.28 7.05
C SER A 68 20.42 -1.48 7.96
N ALA A 69 21.42 -2.27 7.62
CA ALA A 69 22.03 -3.19 8.55
C ALA A 69 22.97 -2.33 9.40
N ALA A 70 22.48 -1.87 10.54
CA ALA A 70 23.23 -1.43 11.71
C ALA A 70 22.24 -1.30 12.88
#